data_AF-A0AAW5E9Y9-F1
#
_entry.id   AF-A0AAW5E9Y9-F1
#
_cell.length_a   1.000
_cell.length_b   1.000
_cell.length_c   1.000
_cell.angle_alpha   90.00
_cell.angle_beta   90.00
_cell.angle_gamma   90.00
#
_symmetry.space_group_name_H-M   'P 1'
#
loop_
_entity.id
_entity.type
_entity.pdbx_description
1 polymer ?
#
loop_
_entity_poly.entity_id
_entity_poly.type
_entity_poly.pdbx_seq_one_letter_code
_entity_poly.pdbx_strand_id
1 'polypeptide(L)'
;MNQGFKRLFWGYLLILLEIHYLVVDILPDPLGYYLICSGVVKLSREFPLSTKAKNLAILMIFISIPTVFIQQNAPELNQNWLWSSYATAIDILNLILVFYLFQVIMKVATKLGDLALISRSAITFKVYIIVMLIITFSQSFLMNTTSDWMYGYAIITIPISLIMEILFLLLLRKVGKEVKNRGESTIKLY
;
A
#
# COMPACT_ATOMS: atom_id res chain seq x y z
N MET A 1 6.45 -1.34 18.78
CA MET A 1 6.31 -1.98 17.45
C MET A 1 4.87 -2.37 17.08
N ASN A 2 4.11 -3.13 17.88
CA ASN A 2 2.73 -3.58 17.51
C ASN A 2 1.79 -2.43 17.11
N GLN A 3 1.76 -1.33 17.87
CA GLN A 3 0.97 -0.14 17.51
C GLN A 3 1.38 0.47 16.16
N GLY A 4 2.63 0.31 15.73
CA GLY A 4 3.11 0.73 14.41
C GLY A 4 2.47 -0.10 13.30
N PHE A 5 2.48 -1.43 13.42
CA PHE A 5 1.82 -2.33 12.47
C PHE A 5 0.31 -2.14 12.42
N LYS A 6 -0.36 -1.87 13.55
CA LYS A 6 -1.79 -1.53 13.54
C LYS A 6 -2.07 -0.27 12.71
N ARG A 7 -1.23 0.77 12.85
CA ARG A 7 -1.36 2.00 12.06
C ARG A 7 -1.08 1.78 10.58
N LEU A 8 -0.08 0.96 10.23
CA LEU A 8 0.17 0.54 8.86
C LEU A 8 -1.04 -0.19 8.27
N PHE A 9 -1.60 -1.16 9.00
CA PHE A 9 -2.76 -1.93 8.56
C PHE A 9 -3.97 -1.03 8.32
N TRP A 10 -4.32 -0.17 9.27
CA TRP A 10 -5.46 0.73 9.13
C TRP A 10 -5.22 1.79 8.05
N GLY A 11 -4.02 2.34 7.94
CA GLY A 11 -3.70 3.30 6.89
C GLY A 11 -3.82 2.70 5.50
N TYR A 12 -3.32 1.48 5.31
CA TYR A 12 -3.44 0.79 4.04
C TYR A 12 -4.87 0.33 3.74
N LEU A 13 -5.61 -0.10 4.77
CA LEU A 13 -7.01 -0.47 4.62
C LEU A 13 -7.87 0.72 4.17
N LEU A 14 -7.58 1.93 4.66
CA LEU A 14 -8.28 3.14 4.23
C LEU A 14 -8.00 3.48 2.76
N ILE A 15 -6.75 3.32 2.31
CA ILE A 15 -6.39 3.51 0.88
C ILE A 15 -7.10 2.46 0.02
N LEU A 16 -7.15 1.20 0.46
CA LEU A 16 -7.81 0.12 -0.28
C LEU A 16 -9.32 0.35 -0.38
N LEU A 17 -9.96 0.76 0.71
CA LEU A 17 -11.41 0.81 0.81
C LEU A 17 -12.07 1.98 0.08
N GLU A 18 -11.29 2.92 -0.49
CA GLU A 18 -11.73 4.11 -1.24
C GLU A 18 -13.25 4.32 -1.14
N ILE A 19 -13.71 4.79 0.03
CA ILE A 19 -15.13 4.74 0.39
C ILE A 19 -15.85 5.91 -0.28
N HIS A 20 -16.37 5.71 -1.49
CA HIS A 20 -17.27 6.65 -2.15
C HIS A 20 -18.68 6.55 -1.54
N TYR A 21 -18.92 7.15 -0.36
CA TYR A 21 -20.28 7.24 0.21
C TYR A 21 -20.96 8.57 -0.12
N LEU A 22 -21.74 8.54 -1.21
CA LEU A 22 -22.90 9.36 -1.60
C LEU A 22 -22.78 10.90 -1.65
N VAL A 23 -22.08 11.62 -0.76
CA VAL A 23 -21.95 13.11 -0.82
C VAL A 23 -20.66 13.65 -0.14
N VAL A 24 -19.90 12.86 0.63
CA VAL A 24 -18.69 13.34 1.34
C VAL A 24 -17.54 12.34 1.21
N ASP A 25 -16.59 12.58 0.31
CA ASP A 25 -15.32 11.84 0.32
C ASP A 25 -14.45 12.34 1.48
N ILE A 26 -14.45 11.57 2.56
CA ILE A 26 -13.58 11.83 3.71
C ILE A 26 -12.17 11.41 3.34
N LEU A 27 -11.40 12.30 2.69
CA LEU A 27 -9.93 12.29 2.52
C LEU A 27 -9.25 10.92 2.76
N PRO A 28 -9.63 9.81 2.08
CA PRO A 28 -9.24 8.47 2.53
C PRO A 28 -7.74 8.28 2.33
N ASP A 29 -7.22 8.78 1.21
CA ASP A 29 -5.84 8.56 0.81
C ASP A 29 -4.86 9.42 1.63
N PRO A 30 -5.03 10.75 1.77
CA PRO A 30 -4.14 11.54 2.63
C PRO A 30 -4.14 11.03 4.08
N LEU A 31 -5.31 10.62 4.60
CA LEU A 31 -5.43 10.07 5.96
C LEU A 31 -4.78 8.69 6.06
N GLY A 32 -4.94 7.85 5.03
CA GLY A 32 -4.29 6.56 4.91
C GLY A 32 -2.77 6.67 4.89
N TYR A 33 -2.22 7.54 4.04
CA TYR A 33 -0.79 7.83 3.99
C TYR A 33 -0.26 8.46 5.29
N TYR A 34 -1.06 9.29 5.96
CA TYR A 34 -0.74 9.81 7.29
C TYR A 34 -0.62 8.70 8.33
N LEU A 35 -1.57 7.76 8.35
CA LEU A 35 -1.52 6.60 9.24
C LEU A 35 -0.32 5.71 8.92
N ILE A 36 -0.01 5.48 7.64
CA ILE A 36 1.20 4.76 7.22
C ILE A 36 2.44 5.47 7.75
N CYS A 37 2.60 6.77 7.49
CA CYS A 37 3.71 7.57 7.99
C CYS A 37 3.87 7.44 9.51
N SER A 38 2.77 7.60 10.26
CA SER A 38 2.80 7.50 11.71
C SER A 38 3.11 6.08 12.21
N GLY A 39 2.77 5.04 11.44
CA GLY A 39 3.13 3.65 11.70
C GLY A 39 4.62 3.40 11.45
N VAL A 40 5.12 3.85 10.31
CA VAL A 40 6.54 3.80 9.92
C VAL A 40 7.41 4.52 10.95
N VAL A 41 7.04 5.72 11.42
CA VAL A 41 7.78 6.46 12.45
C VAL A 41 7.87 5.68 13.77
N LYS A 42 6.79 4.96 14.15
CA LYS A 42 6.83 4.08 15.33
C LYS A 42 7.71 2.84 15.14
N LEU A 43 7.98 2.44 13.90
CA LEU A 43 8.88 1.34 13.53
C LEU A 43 10.32 1.84 13.24
N SER A 44 10.49 3.12 12.89
CA SER A 44 11.75 3.70 12.41
C SER A 44 12.80 3.90 13.49
N ARG A 45 12.39 3.96 14.76
CA ARG A 45 13.33 4.03 15.89
C ARG A 45 14.31 2.85 15.91
N GLU A 46 14.00 1.76 15.21
CA GLU A 46 14.80 0.53 15.21
C GLU A 46 15.44 0.20 13.84
N PHE A 47 15.06 0.88 12.74
CA PHE A 47 15.52 0.50 11.39
C PHE A 47 15.75 1.71 10.45
N PRO A 48 16.97 1.89 9.89
CA PRO A 48 17.31 3.03 9.03
C PRO A 48 16.57 3.05 7.68
N LEU A 49 16.14 1.89 7.17
CA LEU A 49 15.32 1.82 5.94
C LEU A 49 13.93 2.46 6.10
N SER A 50 13.47 2.58 7.35
CA SER A 50 12.19 3.19 7.67
C SER A 50 12.15 4.69 7.35
N THR A 51 13.31 5.36 7.26
CA THR A 51 13.41 6.77 6.87
C THR A 51 12.97 7.00 5.42
N LYS A 52 13.27 6.06 4.51
CA LYS A 52 12.84 6.15 3.10
C LYS A 52 11.33 5.97 2.98
N ALA A 53 10.77 4.96 3.65
CA ALA A 53 9.33 4.75 3.72
C ALA A 53 8.59 5.96 4.32
N LYS A 54 9.17 6.58 5.35
CA LYS A 54 8.60 7.77 6.01
C LYS A 54 8.54 8.95 5.04
N ASN A 55 9.67 9.30 4.41
CA ASN A 55 9.73 10.45 3.53
C ASN A 55 8.79 10.27 2.33
N LEU A 56 8.71 9.06 1.80
CA LEU A 56 7.78 8.75 0.72
C LEU A 56 6.32 8.82 1.18
N ALA A 57 5.97 8.29 2.36
CA ALA A 57 4.62 8.43 2.89
C ALA A 57 4.24 9.91 3.12
N ILE A 58 5.17 10.76 3.58
CA ILE A 58 4.93 12.20 3.70
C ILE A 58 4.67 12.83 2.34
N LEU A 59 5.48 12.49 1.33
CA LEU A 59 5.26 12.94 -0.04
C LEU A 59 3.86 12.52 -0.55
N MET A 60 3.47 11.27 -0.29
CA MET A 60 2.18 10.74 -0.71
C MET A 60 1.00 11.49 -0.08
N ILE A 61 1.10 11.93 1.18
CA ILE A 61 0.05 12.74 1.84
C ILE A 61 -0.27 14.00 1.02
N PHE A 62 0.76 14.71 0.53
CA PHE A 62 0.54 15.94 -0.22
C PHE A 62 0.14 15.67 -1.66
N ILE A 63 0.76 14.66 -2.29
CA ILE A 63 0.51 14.34 -3.69
C ILE A 63 -0.88 13.77 -3.90
N SER A 64 -1.51 13.15 -2.89
CA SER A 64 -2.86 12.60 -2.97
C SER A 64 -3.95 13.59 -2.56
N ILE A 65 -3.64 14.88 -2.35
CA ILE A 65 -4.68 15.89 -2.05
C ILE A 65 -5.51 16.22 -3.30
N PRO A 66 -4.90 16.45 -4.49
CA PRO A 66 -5.67 16.79 -5.69
C PRO A 66 -6.65 15.69 -6.13
N THR A 67 -6.37 14.42 -5.84
CA THR A 67 -7.27 13.29 -6.18
C THR A 67 -8.66 13.45 -5.57
N VAL A 68 -8.74 13.99 -4.36
CA VAL A 68 -9.99 14.19 -3.62
C VAL A 68 -10.91 15.21 -4.30
N PHE A 69 -10.34 16.27 -4.87
CA PHE A 69 -11.13 17.33 -5.50
C PHE A 69 -11.52 17.01 -6.95
N ILE A 70 -10.67 16.29 -7.67
CA ILE A 70 -10.83 16.06 -9.12
C ILE A 70 -11.79 14.91 -9.40
N GLN A 71 -11.78 13.84 -8.60
CA GLN A 71 -12.75 12.74 -8.74
C GLN A 71 -14.21 13.21 -8.59
N GLN A 72 -14.45 14.25 -7.77
CA GLN A 72 -15.80 14.73 -7.45
C GLN A 72 -16.43 15.65 -8.50
N ASN A 73 -15.62 16.46 -9.18
CA ASN A 73 -16.13 17.65 -9.86
C ASN A 73 -16.05 17.60 -11.39
N ALA A 74 -15.36 16.61 -11.98
CA ALA A 74 -15.14 16.60 -13.42
C ALA A 74 -14.84 15.21 -14.01
N PRO A 75 -15.87 14.40 -14.34
CA PRO A 75 -15.67 13.16 -15.08
C PRO A 75 -15.03 13.38 -16.46
N GLU A 76 -15.15 14.57 -17.05
CA GLU A 76 -14.50 14.94 -18.31
C GLU A 76 -12.98 15.14 -18.16
N LEU A 77 -12.49 15.54 -16.98
CA LEU A 77 -11.05 15.67 -16.69
C LEU A 77 -10.34 14.31 -16.61
N ASN A 78 -11.07 13.22 -16.36
CA ASN A 78 -10.52 11.86 -16.42
C ASN A 78 -10.08 11.44 -17.84
N GLN A 79 -10.54 12.13 -18.89
CA GLN A 79 -10.12 11.89 -20.28
C GLN A 79 -8.89 12.72 -20.69
N ASN A 80 -8.38 13.59 -19.81
CA ASN A 80 -7.18 14.36 -20.08
C ASN A 80 -5.92 13.51 -19.84
N TRP A 81 -5.05 13.42 -20.83
CA TRP A 81 -3.77 12.70 -20.76
C TRP A 81 -2.88 13.12 -19.57
N LEU A 82 -2.97 14.39 -19.14
CA LEU A 82 -2.27 14.90 -17.95
C LEU A 82 -2.76 14.21 -16.68
N TRP A 83 -4.06 13.97 -16.57
CA TRP A 83 -4.64 13.31 -15.40
C TRP A 83 -4.29 11.83 -15.38
N SER A 84 -4.37 11.15 -16.53
CA SER A 84 -3.94 9.75 -16.65
C SER A 84 -2.47 9.58 -16.25
N SER A 85 -1.60 10.48 -16.72
CA SER A 85 -0.16 10.46 -16.36
C SER A 85 0.08 10.68 -14.87
N TYR A 86 -0.68 11.59 -14.25
CA TYR A 86 -0.63 11.86 -12.81
C TYR A 86 -1.11 10.66 -11.99
N ALA A 87 -2.21 10.02 -12.37
CA ALA A 87 -2.70 8.80 -11.72
C ALA A 87 -1.68 7.67 -11.80
N THR A 88 -1.09 7.43 -12.97
CA THR A 88 -0.01 6.45 -13.14
C THR A 88 1.22 6.78 -12.27
N ALA A 89 1.58 8.06 -12.13
CA ALA A 89 2.68 8.47 -11.26
C ALA A 89 2.39 8.17 -9.79
N ILE A 90 1.15 8.39 -9.32
CA ILE A 90 0.71 8.03 -7.96
C ILE A 90 0.81 6.51 -7.76
N ASP A 91 0.33 5.71 -8.71
CA ASP A 91 0.40 4.25 -8.62
C ASP A 91 1.84 3.74 -8.51
N ILE A 92 2.75 4.31 -9.31
CA ILE A 92 4.18 3.98 -9.25
C ILE A 92 4.76 4.36 -7.87
N LEU A 93 4.45 5.55 -7.36
CA LEU A 93 4.91 5.98 -6.03
C LEU A 93 4.34 5.09 -4.92
N ASN A 94 3.08 4.66 -5.03
CA ASN A 94 2.46 3.73 -4.09
C ASN A 94 3.15 2.36 -4.13
N LEU A 95 3.46 1.84 -5.32
CA LEU A 95 4.24 0.60 -5.46
C LEU A 95 5.62 0.70 -4.81
N ILE A 96 6.30 1.84 -4.96
CA ILE A 96 7.59 2.11 -4.29
C ILE A 96 7.40 2.18 -2.77
N LEU A 97 6.31 2.76 -2.28
CA LEU A 97 5.98 2.80 -0.85
C LEU A 97 5.79 1.40 -0.30
N VAL A 98 4.98 0.58 -0.97
CA VAL A 98 4.75 -0.83 -0.59
C VAL A 98 6.04 -1.63 -0.61
N PHE A 99 6.92 -1.42 -1.61
CA PHE A 99 8.26 -2.01 -1.63
C PHE A 99 9.04 -1.69 -0.36
N TYR A 100 9.09 -0.43 0.08
CA TYR A 100 9.79 -0.07 1.32
C TYR A 100 9.11 -0.65 2.57
N LEU A 101 7.77 -0.73 2.59
CA LEU A 101 7.04 -1.38 3.68
C LEU A 101 7.37 -2.87 3.77
N PHE A 102 7.47 -3.58 2.65
CA PHE A 102 7.93 -4.98 2.63
C PHE A 102 9.35 -5.12 3.19
N GLN A 103 10.26 -4.20 2.86
CA GLN A 103 11.62 -4.22 3.44
C GLN A 103 11.61 -4.06 4.96
N VAL A 104 10.72 -3.22 5.49
CA VAL A 104 10.51 -3.08 6.94
C VAL A 104 9.93 -4.38 7.53
N ILE A 105 8.91 -4.96 6.88
CA ILE A 105 8.30 -6.24 7.29
C ILE A 105 9.36 -7.34 7.36
N MET A 106 10.18 -7.49 6.32
CA MET A 106 11.25 -8.49 6.24
C MET A 106 12.25 -8.33 7.38
N LYS A 107 12.70 -7.10 7.66
CA LYS A 107 13.61 -6.84 8.78
C LYS A 107 13.00 -7.18 10.13
N VAL A 108 11.71 -6.88 10.34
CA VAL A 108 11.01 -7.25 11.56
C VAL A 108 10.87 -8.77 11.66
N ALA A 109 10.49 -9.46 10.57
CA ALA A 109 10.38 -10.91 10.55
C ALA A 109 11.73 -11.59 10.86
N THR A 110 12.84 -11.08 10.31
CA THR A 110 14.20 -11.56 10.63
C THR A 110 14.55 -11.34 12.09
N LYS A 111 14.23 -10.18 12.66
CA LYS A 111 14.45 -9.89 14.09
C LYS A 111 13.64 -10.81 15.01
N LEU A 112 12.46 -11.23 14.58
CA LEU A 112 11.64 -12.20 15.32
C LEU A 112 12.20 -13.63 15.22
N GLY A 113 13.10 -13.94 14.29
CA GLY A 113 13.70 -15.26 14.14
C GLY A 113 12.73 -16.37 13.70
N ASP A 114 11.55 -16.02 13.18
CA ASP A 114 10.57 -16.97 12.66
C ASP A 114 10.83 -17.24 11.17
N LEU A 115 11.48 -18.37 10.88
CA LEU A 115 11.84 -18.78 9.51
C LEU A 115 10.63 -18.91 8.58
N ALA A 116 9.49 -19.37 9.12
CA ALA A 116 8.26 -19.50 8.33
C ALA A 116 7.68 -18.14 7.97
N LEU A 117 7.73 -17.18 8.90
CA LEU A 117 7.30 -15.80 8.64
C LEU A 117 8.21 -15.10 7.63
N ILE A 118 9.53 -15.30 7.73
CA ILE A 118 10.52 -14.74 6.79
C ILE A 118 10.27 -15.27 5.38
N SER A 119 10.18 -16.59 5.21
CA SER A 119 9.96 -17.23 3.92
C SER A 119 8.65 -16.77 3.28
N ARG A 120 7.56 -16.78 4.06
CA ARG A 120 6.25 -16.33 3.58
C ARG A 120 6.26 -14.84 3.17
N SER A 121 6.89 -13.98 3.98
CA SER A 121 7.00 -12.55 3.67
C SER A 121 7.80 -12.31 2.37
N ALA A 122 8.88 -13.07 2.15
CA ALA A 122 9.69 -12.97 0.94
C ALA A 122 8.93 -13.43 -0.32
N ILE A 123 8.17 -14.53 -0.23
CA ILE A 123 7.34 -15.02 -1.34
C ILE A 123 6.24 -14.01 -1.65
N THR A 124 5.49 -13.55 -0.64
CA THR A 124 4.44 -12.54 -0.83
C THR A 124 5.00 -11.25 -1.42
N PHE A 125 6.16 -10.79 -0.96
CA PHE A 125 6.85 -9.63 -1.53
C PHE A 125 7.13 -9.80 -3.03
N LYS A 126 7.78 -10.92 -3.41
CA LYS A 126 8.13 -11.17 -4.82
C LYS A 126 6.90 -11.23 -5.70
N VAL A 127 5.88 -12.01 -5.29
CA VAL A 127 4.65 -12.18 -6.08
C VAL A 127 3.92 -10.83 -6.20
N TYR A 128 3.79 -10.07 -5.10
CA TYR A 128 3.17 -8.75 -5.10
C TYR A 128 3.85 -7.79 -6.06
N ILE A 129 5.16 -7.60 -5.93
CA ILE A 129 5.89 -6.65 -6.78
C ILE A 129 5.84 -7.05 -8.24
N ILE A 130 6.02 -8.34 -8.57
CA ILE A 130 6.00 -8.82 -9.96
C ILE A 130 4.62 -8.59 -10.58
N VAL A 131 3.55 -9.02 -9.89
CA VAL A 131 2.18 -8.91 -10.42
C VAL A 131 1.78 -7.44 -10.59
N MET A 132 2.00 -6.60 -9.57
CA MET A 132 1.63 -5.19 -9.65
C MET A 132 2.43 -4.44 -10.71
N LEU A 133 3.73 -4.74 -10.84
CA LEU A 133 4.57 -4.14 -11.89
C LEU A 133 4.11 -4.55 -13.29
N ILE A 134 3.76 -5.83 -13.49
CA ILE A 134 3.20 -6.30 -14.77
C ILE A 134 1.90 -5.56 -15.08
N ILE A 135 1.00 -5.40 -14.11
CA ILE A 135 -0.25 -4.66 -14.29
C ILE A 135 0.05 -3.20 -14.68
N THR A 136 0.80 -2.46 -13.88
CA THR A 136 1.16 -1.06 -14.15
C THR A 136 1.87 -0.88 -15.49
N PHE A 137 2.78 -1.78 -15.85
CA PHE A 137 3.48 -1.72 -17.14
C PHE A 137 2.53 -1.99 -18.31
N SER A 138 1.64 -2.97 -18.18
CA SER A 138 0.68 -3.35 -19.23
C SER A 138 -0.33 -2.24 -19.51
N GLN A 139 -0.70 -1.45 -18.50
CA GLN A 139 -1.57 -0.29 -18.66
C GLN A 139 -1.03 0.74 -19.67
N SER A 140 0.30 0.90 -19.78
CA SER A 140 0.91 1.83 -20.74
C SER A 140 0.63 1.45 -22.20
N PHE A 141 0.34 0.18 -22.48
CA PHE A 141 -0.01 -0.28 -23.82
C PHE A 141 -1.50 -0.14 -24.14
N LEU A 142 -2.37 -0.08 -23.11
CA LEU A 142 -3.82 0.01 -23.30
C LEU A 142 -4.25 1.32 -23.95
N MET A 143 -3.50 2.41 -23.75
CA MET A 143 -3.78 3.70 -24.40
C MET A 143 -3.78 3.61 -25.94
N ASN A 144 -3.15 2.57 -26.51
CA ASN A 144 -3.09 2.35 -27.95
C ASN A 144 -4.11 1.30 -28.45
N THR A 145 -5.06 0.88 -27.62
CA THR A 145 -5.99 -0.23 -27.92
C THR A 145 -7.45 0.27 -27.97
N THR A 146 -8.36 -0.55 -28.51
CA THR A 146 -9.79 -0.23 -28.52
C THR A 146 -10.42 -0.41 -27.14
N SER A 147 -11.55 0.26 -26.90
CA SER A 147 -12.26 0.23 -25.62
C SER A 147 -12.63 -1.19 -25.16
N ASP A 148 -12.95 -2.09 -26.09
CA ASP A 148 -13.31 -3.49 -25.76
C ASP A 148 -12.15 -4.25 -25.09
N TRP A 149 -10.93 -4.06 -25.57
CA TRP A 149 -9.73 -4.63 -24.95
C TRP A 149 -9.46 -4.04 -23.58
N MET A 150 -9.71 -2.73 -23.40
CA MET A 150 -9.57 -2.07 -22.10
C MET A 150 -10.54 -2.65 -21.06
N TYR A 151 -11.81 -2.87 -21.44
CA TYR A 151 -12.80 -3.49 -20.55
C TYR A 151 -12.43 -4.93 -20.20
N GLY A 152 -12.02 -5.73 -21.18
CA GLY A 152 -11.56 -7.10 -20.96
C GLY A 152 -10.35 -7.16 -20.01
N TYR A 153 -9.40 -6.23 -20.18
CA TYR A 153 -8.25 -6.10 -19.28
C TYR A 153 -8.66 -5.73 -17.85
N ALA A 154 -9.58 -4.76 -17.69
CA ALA A 154 -10.05 -4.31 -16.38
C ALA A 154 -10.74 -5.45 -15.59
N ILE A 155 -11.57 -6.25 -16.27
CA ILE A 155 -12.26 -7.41 -15.67
C ILE A 155 -11.27 -8.41 -15.06
N ILE A 156 -10.09 -8.58 -15.67
CA ILE A 156 -9.07 -9.52 -15.19
C ILE A 156 -8.19 -8.88 -14.12
N THR A 157 -7.73 -7.65 -14.33
CA THR A 157 -6.70 -7.04 -13.50
C THR A 157 -7.22 -6.48 -12.19
N ILE A 158 -8.46 -5.97 -12.13
CA ILE A 158 -9.05 -5.45 -10.89
C ILE A 158 -9.18 -6.54 -9.81
N PRO A 159 -9.72 -7.74 -10.09
CA PRO A 159 -9.75 -8.81 -9.10
C PRO A 159 -8.36 -9.25 -8.65
N ILE A 160 -7.41 -9.35 -9.59
CA ILE A 160 -6.03 -9.75 -9.29
C ILE A 160 -5.36 -8.73 -8.37
N SER A 161 -5.45 -7.43 -8.69
CA SER A 161 -4.86 -6.38 -7.85
C SER A 161 -5.50 -6.40 -6.46
N LEU A 162 -6.83 -6.49 -6.36
CA LEU A 162 -7.54 -6.58 -5.09
C LEU A 162 -7.07 -7.77 -4.23
N ILE A 163 -6.88 -8.95 -4.83
CA ILE A 163 -6.31 -10.12 -4.14
C ILE A 163 -4.90 -9.80 -3.61
N MET A 164 -4.06 -9.15 -4.41
CA MET A 164 -2.71 -8.77 -3.98
C MET A 164 -2.74 -7.78 -2.82
N GLU A 165 -3.64 -6.80 -2.83
CA GLU A 165 -3.80 -5.86 -1.72
C GLU A 165 -4.29 -6.52 -0.43
N ILE A 166 -5.23 -7.45 -0.54
CA ILE A 166 -5.69 -8.24 0.60
C ILE A 166 -4.53 -9.10 1.15
N LEU A 167 -3.73 -9.75 0.29
CA LEU A 167 -2.57 -10.53 0.72
C LEU A 167 -1.55 -9.67 1.48
N PHE A 168 -1.31 -8.45 1.03
CA PHE A 168 -0.44 -7.51 1.73
C PHE A 168 -1.00 -7.12 3.11
N LEU A 169 -2.29 -6.80 3.20
CA LEU A 169 -2.96 -6.50 4.48
C LEU A 169 -2.91 -7.69 5.46
N LEU A 170 -3.14 -8.91 4.96
CA LEU A 170 -3.04 -10.12 5.77
C LEU A 170 -1.62 -10.33 6.30
N LEU A 171 -0.61 -10.00 5.49
CA LEU A 171 0.79 -10.06 5.93
C LEU A 171 1.08 -9.04 7.04
N LEU A 172 0.67 -7.78 6.87
CA LEU A 172 0.80 -6.73 7.91
C LEU A 172 0.13 -7.16 9.22
N ARG A 173 -1.09 -7.71 9.15
CA ARG A 173 -1.81 -8.20 10.32
C ARG A 173 -1.09 -9.36 10.99
N LYS A 174 -0.58 -10.32 10.21
CA LYS A 174 0.16 -11.47 10.73
C LYS A 174 1.42 -11.03 11.47
N VAL A 175 2.24 -10.19 10.85
CA VAL A 175 3.48 -9.69 11.45
C VAL A 175 3.19 -8.88 12.72
N GLY A 176 2.15 -8.02 12.69
CA GLY A 176 1.71 -7.27 13.87
C GLY A 176 1.28 -8.18 15.04
N LYS A 177 0.64 -9.31 14.74
CA LYS A 177 0.27 -10.32 15.75
C LYS A 177 1.49 -11.00 16.36
N GLU A 178 2.46 -11.41 15.54
CA GLU A 178 3.69 -12.06 16.04
C GLU A 178 4.53 -11.11 16.91
N VAL A 179 4.62 -9.83 16.52
CA VAL A 179 5.25 -8.79 17.33
C VAL A 179 4.54 -8.62 18.68
N LYS A 180 3.21 -8.71 18.72
CA LYS A 180 2.45 -8.65 19.98
C LYS A 180 2.76 -9.86 20.87
N ASN A 181 2.66 -11.07 20.31
CA ASN A 181 2.82 -12.31 21.06
C ASN A 181 4.19 -12.40 21.74
N ARG A 182 5.27 -12.04 21.03
CA ARG A 182 6.63 -12.08 21.59
C ARG A 182 6.92 -10.99 22.62
N GLY A 183 6.24 -9.85 22.53
CA GLY A 183 6.34 -8.78 23.54
C GLY A 183 5.65 -9.17 24.86
N GLU A 184 4.60 -9.98 24.81
CA GLU A 184 3.91 -10.47 26.01
C GLU A 184 4.66 -11.63 26.67
N SER A 185 5.35 -12.48 25.90
CA SER A 185 6.16 -13.58 26.46
C SER A 185 7.39 -13.12 27.23
N THR A 186 7.95 -11.94 26.91
CA THR A 186 9.07 -11.35 27.67
C THR A 186 8.62 -10.77 29.02
N ILE A 187 7.35 -10.35 29.14
CA ILE A 187 6.79 -9.79 30.37
C ILE A 187 6.39 -10.91 31.36
N LYS A 188 6.05 -12.11 30.88
CA LYS A 188 5.66 -13.24 31.74
C LYS A 188 6.83 -14.00 32.40
N LEU A 189 8.07 -13.62 32.10
CA LEU A 189 9.28 -14.25 32.66
C LEU A 189 9.89 -13.45 33.82
N TYR A 190 9.25 -12.37 34.24
CA TYR A 190 9.59 -11.54 35.41
C TYR A 190 8.36 -11.39 36.30
#